data_AF-A0A5C6RIR2-F1
#
_entry.id   AF-A0A5C6RIR2-F1
#
_cell.length_a   1.000
_cell.length_b   1.000
_cell.length_c   1.000
_cell.angle_alpha   90.00
_cell.angle_beta   90.00
_cell.angle_gamma   90.00
#
_symmetry.space_group_name_H-M   'P 1'
#
loop_
_entity.id
_entity.type
_entity.pdbx_description
1 polymer ?
#
loop_
_entity_poly.entity_id
_entity_poly.type
_entity_poly.pdbx_seq_one_letter_code
_entity_poly.pdbx_strand_id
1 'polypeptide(L)'
;MKVNSILPLLLLFCTAHPLFSQSAESLAKALQSVLGQPEVEEALQTYWPEGTAFHLRADEGQSRLKSSFSQAFTALQPGDVETPQGRAFNPLFPGEESQLPAESRDWGIIDLGGTFRGDVLSLHFFATLPGGRQQMLGSYVLRQSGGSWAIEQQQFSIR
;
A
#
# COMPACT_ATOMS: atom_id res chain seq x y z
N MET A 1 -6.97 -39.29 37.66
CA MET A 1 -6.48 -37.92 37.95
C MET A 1 -5.53 -37.49 36.85
N LYS A 2 -5.78 -36.29 36.29
CA LYS A 2 -4.95 -35.44 35.42
C LYS A 2 -4.44 -36.04 34.09
N VAL A 3 -5.25 -35.80 33.06
CA VAL A 3 -4.80 -35.65 31.67
C VAL A 3 -3.86 -34.45 31.63
N ASN A 4 -2.62 -34.67 31.17
CA ASN A 4 -1.64 -33.62 30.94
C ASN A 4 -2.08 -32.78 29.73
N SER A 5 -2.86 -31.72 29.98
CA SER A 5 -3.15 -30.69 28.98
C SER A 5 -1.89 -29.86 28.73
N ILE A 6 -1.03 -30.30 27.81
CA ILE A 6 -0.02 -29.45 27.15
C ILE A 6 -0.65 -28.70 25.95
N LEU A 7 -1.94 -28.40 26.06
CA LEU A 7 -2.75 -27.81 25.00
C LEU A 7 -3.37 -26.49 25.49
N PRO A 8 -2.54 -25.49 25.86
CA PRO A 8 -2.86 -24.15 25.41
C PRO A 8 -1.64 -23.31 24.99
N LEU A 9 -0.44 -23.88 24.86
CA LEU A 9 0.75 -23.10 24.48
C LEU A 9 0.96 -22.98 22.96
N LEU A 10 0.31 -23.84 22.16
CA LEU A 10 0.47 -23.89 20.70
C LEU A 10 -0.52 -22.99 19.93
N LEU A 11 -1.50 -22.39 20.61
CA LEU A 11 -2.45 -21.46 20.00
C LEU A 11 -2.04 -19.97 20.13
N LEU A 12 -0.89 -19.70 20.75
CA LEU A 12 -0.35 -18.35 20.93
C LEU A 12 0.78 -17.97 19.94
N PHE A 13 0.94 -18.73 18.85
CA PHE A 13 1.90 -18.42 17.79
C PHE A 13 1.27 -17.85 16.50
N CYS A 14 -0.04 -17.56 16.52
CA CYS A 14 -0.75 -16.95 15.40
C CYS A 14 -0.88 -15.42 15.50
N THR A 15 -0.36 -14.79 16.57
CA THR A 15 -0.18 -13.34 16.54
C THR A 15 1.00 -13.06 15.62
N ALA A 16 0.75 -12.36 14.51
CA ALA A 16 1.78 -11.80 13.64
C ALA A 16 3.00 -11.39 14.46
N HIS A 17 4.21 -11.84 14.09
CA HIS A 17 5.41 -11.46 14.83
C HIS A 17 5.41 -9.92 14.98
N PRO A 18 5.75 -9.37 16.15
CA PRO A 18 5.67 -7.92 16.41
C PRO A 18 6.46 -7.08 15.41
N LEU A 19 7.48 -7.67 14.77
CA LEU A 19 8.24 -7.06 13.69
C LEU A 19 7.41 -6.86 12.40
N PHE A 20 6.47 -7.76 12.09
CA PHE A 20 5.57 -7.62 10.95
C PHE A 20 4.50 -6.56 11.20
N SER A 21 3.89 -6.53 12.38
CA SER A 21 2.91 -5.49 12.73
C SER A 21 3.56 -4.10 12.75
N GLN A 22 4.78 -4.00 13.29
CA GLN A 22 5.57 -2.76 13.26
C GLN A 22 5.93 -2.33 11.83
N SER A 23 6.35 -3.27 10.99
CA SER A 23 6.67 -2.96 9.59
C SER A 23 5.44 -2.54 8.79
N ALA A 24 4.27 -3.13 9.05
CA ALA A 24 3.01 -2.75 8.41
C ALA A 24 2.56 -1.35 8.84
N GLU A 25 2.54 -1.05 10.14
CA GLU A 25 2.23 0.30 10.64
C GLU A 25 3.20 1.35 10.08
N SER A 26 4.49 1.03 10.03
CA SER A 26 5.48 1.97 9.51
C SER A 26 5.33 2.17 8.01
N LEU A 27 4.95 1.13 7.25
CA LEU A 27 4.63 1.25 5.84
C LEU A 27 3.37 2.10 5.65
N ALA A 28 2.32 1.88 6.45
CA ALA A 28 1.10 2.68 6.42
C ALA A 28 1.40 4.17 6.60
N LYS A 29 2.22 4.52 7.60
CA LYS A 29 2.67 5.91 7.83
C LYS A 29 3.46 6.48 6.64
N ALA A 30 4.35 5.70 6.04
CA ALA A 30 5.09 6.14 4.86
C ALA A 30 4.15 6.38 3.67
N LEU A 31 3.17 5.50 3.45
CA LEU A 31 2.16 5.67 2.40
C LEU A 31 1.26 6.88 2.67
N GLN A 32 0.80 7.09 3.90
CA GLN A 32 0.05 8.29 4.29
C GLN A 32 0.85 9.57 4.01
N SER A 33 2.15 9.57 4.31
CA SER A 33 3.03 10.70 4.01
C SER A 33 3.17 10.96 2.51
N VAL A 34 3.11 9.93 1.68
CA VAL A 34 3.09 10.08 0.22
C VAL A 34 1.74 10.61 -0.26
N LEU A 35 0.63 10.06 0.23
CA LEU A 35 -0.71 10.51 -0.14
C LEU A 35 -0.99 11.94 0.31
N GLY A 36 -0.33 12.39 1.38
CA GLY A 36 -0.38 13.77 1.85
C GLY A 36 0.49 14.76 1.06
N GLN A 37 1.22 14.32 0.02
CA GLN A 37 1.96 15.26 -0.83
C GLN A 37 0.97 16.11 -1.65
N PRO A 38 1.16 17.44 -1.74
CA PRO A 38 0.24 18.34 -2.43
C PRO A 38 -0.08 17.92 -3.86
N GLU A 39 0.90 17.38 -4.58
CA GLU A 39 0.78 16.94 -5.97
C GLU A 39 -0.10 15.70 -6.13
N VAL A 40 0.04 14.76 -5.18
CA VAL A 40 -0.82 13.57 -5.14
C VAL A 40 -2.24 14.03 -4.85
N GLU A 41 -2.41 14.88 -3.83
CA GLU A 41 -3.72 15.38 -3.46
C GLU A 41 -4.39 16.19 -4.58
N GLU A 42 -3.65 17.04 -5.28
CA GLU A 42 -4.14 17.78 -6.43
C GLU A 42 -4.62 16.84 -7.54
N ALA A 43 -3.87 15.77 -7.85
CA ALA A 43 -4.30 14.79 -8.84
C ALA A 43 -5.55 14.02 -8.40
N LEU A 44 -5.64 13.65 -7.12
CA LEU A 44 -6.80 12.97 -6.53
C LEU A 44 -8.06 13.86 -6.57
N GLN A 45 -7.92 15.18 -6.46
CA GLN A 45 -9.01 16.14 -6.57
C GLN A 45 -9.36 16.48 -8.02
N THR A 46 -8.35 16.57 -8.89
CA THR A 46 -8.52 16.96 -10.29
C THR A 46 -9.19 15.88 -11.10
N TYR A 47 -8.79 14.62 -10.88
CA TYR A 47 -9.21 13.52 -11.72
C TYR A 47 -10.30 12.66 -11.10
N TRP A 48 -10.43 12.57 -9.77
CA TRP A 48 -11.43 11.68 -9.17
C TRP A 48 -12.63 12.43 -8.62
N PRO A 49 -13.85 11.91 -8.84
CA PRO A 49 -15.05 12.45 -8.20
C PRO A 49 -14.88 12.51 -6.68
N GLU A 50 -15.44 13.54 -6.06
CA GLU A 50 -15.46 13.68 -4.61
C GLU A 50 -16.05 12.42 -3.93
N GLY A 51 -15.45 12.01 -2.82
CA GLY A 51 -15.88 10.81 -2.08
C GLY A 51 -15.49 9.48 -2.72
N THR A 52 -14.76 9.48 -3.84
CA THR A 52 -14.26 8.25 -4.45
C THR A 52 -13.21 7.60 -3.54
N ALA A 53 -13.50 6.37 -3.07
CA ALA A 53 -12.51 5.56 -2.38
C ALA A 53 -11.35 5.22 -3.32
N PHE A 54 -10.16 5.02 -2.77
CA PHE A 54 -9.02 4.61 -3.56
C PHE A 54 -8.53 3.22 -3.19
N HIS A 55 -8.22 2.47 -4.21
CA HIS A 55 -7.59 1.17 -4.15
C HIS A 55 -6.11 1.40 -4.37
N LEU A 56 -5.27 0.88 -3.49
CA LEU A 56 -3.84 0.92 -3.69
C LEU A 56 -3.35 -0.49 -4.02
N ARG A 57 -2.79 -0.59 -5.23
CA ARG A 57 -2.43 -1.85 -5.87
C ARG A 57 -0.92 -2.03 -5.81
N ALA A 58 -0.47 -3.20 -5.41
CA ALA A 58 0.91 -3.62 -5.64
C ALA A 58 1.01 -4.33 -7.00
N ASP A 59 1.97 -3.95 -7.83
CA ASP A 59 2.20 -4.59 -9.14
C ASP A 59 2.51 -6.11 -9.00
N GLU A 60 2.14 -6.89 -10.01
CA GLU A 60 2.27 -8.35 -10.07
C GLU A 60 3.73 -8.83 -9.99
N GLY A 61 4.67 -8.00 -10.46
CA GLY A 61 6.10 -8.24 -10.28
C GLY A 61 6.55 -8.21 -8.81
N GLN A 62 5.86 -7.44 -7.96
CA GLN A 62 6.16 -7.31 -6.54
C GLN A 62 5.47 -8.37 -5.69
N SER A 63 4.25 -8.79 -6.06
CA SER A 63 3.50 -9.82 -5.32
C SER A 63 4.17 -11.20 -5.35
N ARG A 64 4.92 -11.50 -6.43
CA ARG A 64 5.65 -12.77 -6.62
C ARG A 64 6.92 -12.89 -5.77
N LEU A 65 7.39 -11.80 -5.15
CA LEU A 65 8.55 -11.79 -4.29
C LEU A 65 8.11 -11.90 -2.82
N LYS A 66 8.67 -12.85 -2.05
CA LYS A 66 8.53 -12.92 -0.59
C LYS A 66 9.38 -11.84 0.11
N SER A 67 9.33 -10.60 -0.37
CA SER A 67 10.03 -9.46 0.21
C SER A 67 9.34 -8.96 1.48
N SER A 68 10.07 -8.19 2.29
CA SER A 68 9.52 -7.53 3.48
C SER A 68 8.40 -6.54 3.13
N PHE A 69 8.46 -5.90 1.96
CA PHE A 69 7.37 -5.05 1.47
C PHE A 69 6.10 -5.85 1.21
N SER A 70 6.17 -6.96 0.46
CA SER A 70 4.99 -7.80 0.16
C SER A 70 4.32 -8.30 1.43
N GLN A 71 5.12 -8.68 2.44
CA GLN A 71 4.60 -9.09 3.76
C GLN A 71 3.96 -7.94 4.54
N ALA A 72 4.61 -6.76 4.59
CA ALA A 72 4.07 -5.58 5.25
C ALA A 72 2.79 -5.07 4.57
N PHE A 73 2.77 -5.07 3.23
CA PHE A 73 1.62 -4.69 2.41
C PHE A 73 0.45 -5.64 2.60
N THR A 74 0.69 -6.96 2.60
CA THR A 74 -0.34 -7.98 2.84
C THR A 74 -0.94 -7.88 4.25
N ALA A 75 -0.16 -7.37 5.21
CA ALA A 75 -0.63 -7.16 6.58
C ALA A 75 -1.50 -5.91 6.75
N LEU A 76 -1.46 -4.96 5.79
CA LEU A 76 -2.30 -3.76 5.84
C LEU A 76 -3.78 -4.13 5.76
N GLN A 77 -4.58 -3.51 6.62
CA GLN A 77 -6.03 -3.61 6.64
C GLN A 77 -6.66 -2.38 5.97
N PRO A 78 -7.90 -2.50 5.45
CA PRO A 78 -8.67 -1.35 5.03
C PRO A 78 -8.76 -0.31 6.16
N GLY A 79 -8.45 0.95 5.84
CA GLY A 79 -8.42 2.05 6.82
C GLY A 79 -7.07 2.28 7.53
N ASP A 80 -6.08 1.41 7.37
CA ASP A 80 -4.71 1.68 7.90
C ASP A 80 -4.05 2.89 7.19
N VAL A 81 -4.51 3.20 5.98
CA VAL A 81 -4.03 4.32 5.18
C VAL A 81 -5.22 5.20 4.82
N GLU A 82 -5.11 6.49 5.11
CA GLU A 82 -6.12 7.50 4.77
C GLU A 82 -5.44 8.67 4.06
N THR A 83 -6.13 9.29 3.09
CA THR A 83 -5.69 10.60 2.58
C THR A 83 -6.00 11.69 3.61
N PRO A 84 -5.38 12.88 3.52
CA PRO A 84 -5.71 14.00 4.42
C PRO A 84 -7.21 14.39 4.46
N GLN A 85 -7.97 14.02 3.45
CA GLN A 85 -9.40 14.29 3.25
C GLN A 85 -10.27 13.13 3.75
N GLY A 86 -9.67 12.12 4.40
CA GLY A 86 -10.37 10.98 4.98
C GLY A 86 -10.83 9.95 3.95
N ARG A 87 -10.25 9.92 2.75
CA ARG A 87 -10.50 8.81 1.82
C ARG A 87 -9.77 7.58 2.38
N ALA A 88 -10.49 6.50 2.60
CA ALA A 88 -9.89 5.26 3.09
C ALA A 88 -9.27 4.44 1.94
N PHE A 89 -8.14 3.84 2.25
CA PHE A 89 -7.47 2.84 1.42
C PHE A 89 -8.20 1.50 1.47
N ASN A 90 -8.36 0.89 0.28
CA ASN A 90 -8.64 -0.53 0.12
C ASN A 90 -7.45 -1.24 -0.54
N PRO A 91 -6.80 -2.23 0.10
CA PRO A 91 -5.78 -3.03 -0.56
C PRO A 91 -6.38 -3.76 -1.75
N LEU A 92 -5.64 -3.77 -2.86
CA LEU A 92 -6.00 -4.55 -4.02
C LEU A 92 -4.83 -5.41 -4.46
N PHE A 93 -5.02 -6.73 -4.44
CA PHE A 93 -4.04 -7.69 -4.90
C PHE A 93 -4.18 -7.93 -6.41
N PRO A 94 -3.09 -8.27 -7.12
CA PRO A 94 -3.15 -8.57 -8.54
C PRO A 94 -4.21 -9.64 -8.87
N GLY A 95 -5.09 -9.32 -9.82
CA GLY A 95 -6.21 -10.17 -10.25
C GLY A 95 -7.55 -9.81 -9.61
N GLU A 96 -7.56 -9.05 -8.51
CA GLU A 96 -8.78 -8.58 -7.85
C GLU A 96 -9.43 -7.40 -8.58
N GLU A 97 -8.72 -6.72 -9.49
CA GLU A 97 -9.25 -5.58 -10.26
C GLU A 97 -10.52 -5.95 -11.02
N SER A 98 -10.58 -7.18 -11.54
CA SER A 98 -11.70 -7.68 -12.32
C SER A 98 -13.02 -7.72 -11.53
N GLN A 99 -12.94 -7.69 -10.20
CA GLN A 99 -14.09 -7.72 -9.29
C GLN A 99 -14.59 -6.32 -8.94
N LEU A 100 -13.82 -5.26 -9.27
CA LEU A 100 -14.22 -3.90 -9.01
C LEU A 100 -15.30 -3.41 -10.01
N PRO A 101 -16.24 -2.57 -9.55
CA PRO A 101 -17.11 -1.80 -10.44
C PRO A 101 -16.31 -1.09 -11.54
N ALA A 102 -16.90 -0.93 -12.73
CA ALA A 102 -16.22 -0.27 -13.85
C ALA A 102 -15.72 1.14 -13.49
N GLU A 103 -16.54 1.90 -12.76
CA GLU A 103 -16.18 3.22 -12.23
C GLU A 103 -14.96 3.19 -11.30
N SER A 104 -14.82 2.20 -10.41
CA SER A 104 -13.65 2.03 -9.55
C SER A 104 -12.42 1.49 -10.28
N ARG A 105 -12.58 1.00 -11.52
CA ARG A 105 -11.48 0.62 -12.40
C ARG A 105 -10.99 1.79 -13.25
N ASP A 106 -11.93 2.62 -13.70
CA ASP A 106 -11.66 3.84 -14.45
C ASP A 106 -11.14 4.98 -13.56
N TRP A 107 -11.52 4.96 -12.28
CA TRP A 107 -11.20 5.96 -11.27
C TRP A 107 -10.83 5.28 -9.95
N GLY A 108 -9.97 5.89 -9.13
CA GLY A 108 -9.75 5.39 -7.78
C GLY A 108 -8.78 4.21 -7.67
N ILE A 109 -7.94 3.94 -8.67
CA ILE A 109 -6.76 3.07 -8.48
C ILE A 109 -5.50 3.93 -8.41
N ILE A 110 -4.79 3.82 -7.29
CA ILE A 110 -3.38 4.20 -7.17
C ILE A 110 -2.55 2.95 -7.39
N ASP A 111 -1.82 2.92 -8.49
CA ASP A 111 -0.88 1.84 -8.76
C ASP A 111 0.46 2.13 -8.09
N LEU A 112 0.95 1.19 -7.28
CA LEU A 112 2.31 1.19 -6.77
C LEU A 112 3.17 0.30 -7.65
N GLY A 113 3.65 0.89 -8.74
CA GLY A 113 4.73 0.30 -9.53
C GLY A 113 6.06 0.40 -8.76
N GLY A 114 7.03 -0.46 -9.02
CA GLY A 114 8.30 -0.32 -8.31
C GLY A 114 9.30 -1.46 -8.42
N THR A 115 10.54 -1.16 -8.02
CA THR A 115 11.63 -2.14 -7.93
C THR A 115 12.07 -2.27 -6.48
N PHE A 116 12.11 -3.52 -5.99
CA PHE A 116 12.66 -3.84 -4.69
C PHE A 116 14.13 -4.27 -4.82
N ARG A 117 15.01 -3.69 -4.02
CA ARG A 117 16.43 -4.08 -3.91
C ARG A 117 16.88 -4.05 -2.46
N GLY A 118 16.85 -5.21 -1.80
CA GLY A 118 17.32 -5.37 -0.43
C GLY A 118 16.41 -4.68 0.58
N ASP A 119 16.83 -3.55 1.12
CA ASP A 119 16.07 -2.72 2.05
C ASP A 119 15.45 -1.48 1.37
N VAL A 120 15.61 -1.35 0.06
CA VAL A 120 15.13 -0.20 -0.72
C VAL A 120 13.97 -0.59 -1.62
N LEU A 121 12.95 0.26 -1.63
CA LEU A 121 11.80 0.18 -2.51
C LEU A 121 11.66 1.48 -3.29
N SER A 122 11.83 1.43 -4.60
CA SER A 122 11.38 2.53 -5.48
C SER A 122 9.90 2.34 -5.76
N LEU A 123 9.07 3.28 -5.31
CA LEU A 123 7.65 3.37 -5.60
C LEU A 123 7.40 4.36 -6.73
N HIS A 124 6.57 3.99 -7.69
CA HIS A 124 6.00 4.87 -8.69
C HIS A 124 4.50 4.92 -8.43
N PHE A 125 3.96 6.12 -8.34
CA PHE A 125 2.55 6.36 -8.07
C PHE A 125 1.88 6.76 -9.38
N PHE A 126 0.85 5.99 -9.76
CA PHE A 126 0.03 6.32 -10.92
C PHE A 126 -1.42 6.46 -10.51
N ALA A 127 -2.10 7.48 -11.04
CA ALA A 127 -3.56 7.53 -11.02
C ALA A 127 -4.11 6.88 -12.29
N THR A 128 -5.12 6.02 -12.14
CA THR A 128 -5.96 5.61 -13.28
C THR A 128 -6.99 6.69 -13.60
N LEU A 129 -7.05 7.05 -14.87
CA LEU A 129 -7.96 7.98 -15.53
C LEU A 129 -8.95 7.18 -16.40
N PRO A 130 -10.04 7.81 -16.89
CA PRO A 130 -11.09 7.15 -17.65
C PRO A 130 -10.57 6.44 -18.88
N GLY A 131 -11.13 5.26 -19.14
CA GLY A 131 -10.67 4.42 -20.24
C GLY A 131 -9.32 3.76 -19.96
N GLY A 132 -8.94 3.64 -18.68
CA GLY A 132 -7.75 2.89 -18.22
C GLY A 132 -6.41 3.57 -18.48
N ARG A 133 -6.41 4.87 -18.79
CA ARG A 133 -5.16 5.63 -18.97
C ARG A 133 -4.47 5.83 -17.62
N GLN A 134 -3.15 5.69 -17.55
CA GLN A 134 -2.38 5.96 -16.34
C GLN A 134 -1.66 7.30 -16.43
N GLN A 135 -1.71 8.09 -15.36
CA GLN A 135 -0.94 9.32 -15.17
C GLN A 135 0.06 9.11 -14.04
N MET A 136 1.36 9.26 -14.31
CA MET A 136 2.37 9.21 -13.25
C MET A 136 2.25 10.48 -12.39
N LEU A 137 2.08 10.29 -11.09
CA LEU A 137 1.98 11.36 -10.08
C LEU A 137 3.35 11.68 -9.48
N GLY A 138 4.20 10.66 -9.35
CA GLY A 138 5.53 10.82 -8.79
C GLY A 138 6.21 9.49 -8.51
N SER A 139 7.42 9.60 -8.00
CA SER A 139 8.18 8.46 -7.52
C SER A 139 8.84 8.75 -6.18
N TYR A 140 8.90 7.73 -5.35
CA TYR A 140 9.46 7.79 -4.00
C TYR A 140 10.41 6.62 -3.82
N VAL A 141 11.46 6.83 -3.06
CA VAL A 141 12.31 5.75 -2.59
C VAL A 141 12.04 5.59 -1.11
N LEU A 142 11.47 4.46 -0.72
CA LEU A 142 11.35 4.07 0.67
C LEU A 142 12.53 3.18 1.04
N ARG A 143 13.11 3.41 2.22
CA ARG A 143 14.10 2.50 2.81
C ARG A 143 13.57 1.91 4.10
N GLN A 144 13.78 0.60 4.26
CA GLN A 144 13.52 -0.11 5.49
C GLN A 144 14.77 -0.13 6.37
N SER A 145 14.65 0.29 7.62
CA SER A 145 15.71 0.16 8.63
C SER A 145 15.11 -0.20 9.98
N GLY A 146 15.65 -1.23 10.64
CA GLY A 146 15.19 -1.64 11.96
C GLY A 146 13.70 -2.01 12.05
N GLY A 147 13.10 -2.48 10.95
CA GLY A 147 11.66 -2.78 10.89
C GLY A 147 10.76 -1.58 10.55
N SER A 148 11.33 -0.39 10.31
CA SER A 148 10.59 0.82 9.94
C SER A 148 10.87 1.23 8.50
N TRP A 149 9.85 1.69 7.79
CA TRP A 149 9.92 2.27 6.46
C TRP A 149 9.93 3.80 6.55
N ALA A 150 10.82 4.45 5.81
CA ALA A 150 10.89 5.91 5.70
C ALA A 150 11.15 6.35 4.26
N ILE A 151 10.66 7.53 3.89
CA ILE A 151 10.98 8.16 2.60
C ILE A 151 12.45 8.59 2.64
N GLU A 152 13.28 8.01 1.77
CA GLU A 152 14.68 8.36 1.60
C GLU A 152 14.85 9.41 0.49
N GLN A 153 14.10 9.27 -0.61
CA GLN A 153 14.15 10.21 -1.73
C GLN A 153 12.74 10.40 -2.32
N GLN A 154 12.52 11.56 -2.91
CA GLN A 154 11.32 11.86 -3.68
C GLN A 154 11.72 12.53 -4.99
N GLN A 155 11.12 12.08 -6.08
CA GLN A 155 11.28 12.68 -7.40
C GLN A 155 9.91 12.83 -8.03
N PHE A 156 9.52 14.08 -8.21
CA PHE A 156 8.27 14.47 -8.85
C PHE A 156 8.52 14.73 -10.33
N SER A 157 7.61 14.21 -11.16
CA SER A 157 7.52 14.59 -12.55
C SER A 157 6.15 15.25 -12.72
N ILE A 158 6.10 16.57 -12.57
CA ILE A 158 4.98 17.34 -13.14
C ILE A 158 5.53 18.12 -14.33
N ARG A 159 4.97 17.81 -15.49
CA ARG A 159 4.85 18.74 -16.61
C ARG A 159 3.37 18.95 -16.87
#